data_AF-A0A1C3RJ99-F1
#
_entry.id   AF-A0A1C3RJ99-F1
#
_cell.length_a   1.000
_cell.length_b   1.000
_cell.length_c   1.000
_cell.angle_alpha   90.00
_cell.angle_beta   90.00
_cell.angle_gamma   90.00
#
_symmetry.space_group_name_H-M   'P 1'
#
loop_
_entity.id
_entity.type
_entity.pdbx_description
1 polymer ?
#
loop_
_entity_poly.entity_id
_entity_poly.type
_entity_poly.pdbx_seq_one_letter_code
_entity_poly.pdbx_strand_id
1 'polypeptide(L)'
;MKKTLRIFSMGCLLALSACGEPAPVTWNANLDVDCKPQDPLDKAYATLSTKKFWREQEYDMGTLKKAGEKNLSMSRTVLDDSRGQKGEYFQRAQKAARDLGLSGAAQRAHVKENMDRYDAEVKDIEMRIKYQENALSWVRKCTTAVHAELRKLSLSPVEYDPEKRPR
;
A
#
# COMPACT_ATOMS: atom_id res chain seq x y z
N MET A 1 22.59 45.22 22.77
CA MET A 1 21.82 44.08 23.34
C MET A 1 21.39 43.18 22.18
N LYS A 2 22.09 42.06 21.96
CA LYS A 2 21.83 41.11 20.86
C LYS A 2 20.97 39.97 21.40
N LYS A 3 19.76 39.78 20.85
CA LYS A 3 18.90 38.64 21.18
C LYS A 3 19.35 37.43 20.38
N THR A 4 19.95 36.46 21.06
CA THR A 4 20.33 35.17 20.50
C THR A 4 19.07 34.31 20.33
N LEU A 5 18.64 34.09 19.09
CA LEU A 5 17.58 33.14 18.76
C LEU A 5 18.16 31.73 18.94
N ARG A 6 17.74 31.02 19.99
CA ARG A 6 18.03 29.58 20.14
C ARG A 6 17.15 28.83 19.15
N ILE A 7 17.77 28.35 18.07
CA ILE A 7 17.18 27.37 17.18
C ILE A 7 17.01 26.09 18.00
N PHE A 8 15.76 25.77 18.34
CA PHE A 8 15.40 24.46 18.86
C PHE A 8 15.66 23.44 17.75
N SER A 9 16.78 22.73 17.88
CA SER A 9 17.03 21.48 17.19
C SER A 9 15.95 20.49 17.59
N MET A 10 14.91 20.38 16.77
CA MET A 10 13.89 19.34 16.88
C MET A 10 14.53 18.04 16.39
N GLY A 11 15.27 17.41 17.32
CA GLY A 11 15.83 16.09 17.15
C GLY A 11 14.68 15.09 16.98
N CYS A 12 14.57 14.55 15.77
CA CYS A 12 13.95 13.26 15.52
C CYS A 12 14.64 12.21 16.42
N LEU A 13 14.06 11.95 17.59
CA LEU A 13 14.40 10.82 18.43
C LEU A 13 13.13 10.01 18.69
N LEU A 14 12.99 8.97 17.86
CA LEU A 14 12.67 7.61 18.28
C LEU A 14 11.73 7.48 19.48
N ALA A 15 10.42 7.57 19.22
CA ALA A 15 9.44 6.89 20.04
C ALA A 15 9.31 5.43 19.55
N LEU A 16 10.28 4.60 19.92
CA LEU A 16 10.10 3.15 20.00
C LEU A 16 9.26 2.87 21.25
N SER A 17 7.94 2.81 21.10
CA SER A 17 7.06 2.17 22.07
C SER A 17 6.18 1.18 21.35
N ALA A 18 6.49 -0.12 21.51
CA ALA A 18 5.57 -1.26 21.60
C ALA A 18 4.27 -1.27 20.76
N CYS A 19 4.27 -0.70 19.57
CA CYS A 19 3.18 -0.80 18.62
C CYS A 19 3.65 -1.74 17.53
N GLY A 20 2.88 -2.81 17.29
CA GLY A 20 2.98 -3.54 16.03
C GLY A 20 2.98 -2.54 14.87
N GLU A 21 3.58 -2.93 13.75
CA GLU A 21 3.62 -2.11 12.53
C GLU A 21 2.27 -1.38 12.36
N PRO A 22 2.20 -0.08 12.08
CA PRO A 22 0.90 0.54 11.85
C PRO A 22 0.18 -0.23 10.73
N ALA A 23 -1.15 -0.38 10.82
CA ALA A 23 -1.94 -0.87 9.69
C ALA A 23 -1.48 -0.12 8.44
N PRO A 24 -1.37 -0.75 7.25
CA PRO A 24 -0.76 -0.14 6.08
C PRO A 24 -1.26 1.29 5.95
N VAL A 25 -0.39 2.27 6.24
CA VAL A 25 -0.77 3.67 6.58
C VAL A 25 -1.59 4.31 5.47
N THR A 26 -1.55 3.71 4.29
CA THR A 26 -2.28 4.09 3.08
C THR A 26 -3.76 3.71 3.09
N TRP A 27 -4.27 2.86 4.01
CA TRP A 27 -5.60 2.25 3.91
C TRP A 27 -6.64 2.75 4.95
N ASN A 28 -6.28 3.72 5.80
CA ASN A 28 -7.18 4.45 6.71
C ASN A 28 -8.29 3.60 7.36
N ALA A 29 -7.90 2.47 7.95
CA ALA A 29 -8.82 1.57 8.64
C ALA A 29 -8.86 1.89 10.14
N ASN A 30 -10.02 1.72 10.77
CA ASN A 30 -10.22 1.91 12.22
C ASN A 30 -9.60 0.76 13.07
N LEU A 31 -8.87 -0.15 12.43
CA LEU A 31 -8.22 -1.30 13.04
C LEU A 31 -6.71 -1.20 12.90
N ASP A 32 -5.99 -1.57 13.97
CA ASP A 32 -4.52 -1.70 13.96
C ASP A 32 -4.04 -3.01 13.31
N VAL A 33 -2.72 -3.29 13.35
CA VAL A 33 -2.17 -4.56 12.82
C VAL A 33 -2.59 -5.81 13.55
N ASP A 34 -3.03 -5.69 14.79
CA ASP A 34 -3.57 -6.78 15.57
C ASP A 34 -5.09 -6.91 15.39
N CYS A 35 -5.66 -6.15 14.46
CA CYS A 35 -7.07 -6.13 14.10
C CYS A 35 -7.95 -5.69 15.27
N LYS A 36 -7.44 -4.78 16.09
CA LYS A 36 -8.15 -4.17 17.23
C LYS A 36 -8.46 -2.70 16.93
N PRO A 37 -9.51 -2.12 17.57
CA PRO A 37 -9.81 -0.71 17.45
C PRO A 37 -8.58 0.16 17.74
N GLN A 38 -8.19 0.99 16.78
CA GLN A 38 -6.89 1.66 16.78
C GLN A 38 -6.84 2.81 17.81
N ASP A 39 -7.77 3.75 17.70
CA ASP A 39 -7.76 5.00 18.47
C ASP A 39 -8.80 5.00 19.62
N PRO A 40 -8.75 6.01 20.53
CA PRO A 40 -9.71 6.10 21.64
C PRO A 40 -11.19 6.21 21.21
N LEU A 41 -11.49 6.83 20.07
CA LEU A 41 -12.85 6.95 19.55
C LEU A 41 -13.36 5.62 19.01
N ASP A 42 -12.52 4.90 18.26
CA ASP A 42 -12.84 3.55 17.78
C ASP A 42 -13.07 2.58 18.94
N LYS A 43 -12.23 2.65 19.98
CA LYS A 43 -12.40 1.86 21.21
C LYS A 43 -13.70 2.19 21.93
N ALA A 44 -14.03 3.48 22.06
CA ALA A 44 -15.29 3.92 22.65
C ALA A 44 -16.49 3.42 21.83
N TYR A 45 -16.43 3.54 20.51
CA TYR A 45 -17.53 3.14 19.62
C TYR A 45 -17.71 1.61 19.60
N ALA A 46 -16.62 0.84 19.57
CA ALA A 46 -16.63 -0.61 19.73
C ALA A 46 -17.27 -1.07 21.06
N THR A 47 -17.19 -0.23 22.09
CA THR A 47 -17.80 -0.52 23.41
C THR A 47 -19.27 -0.09 23.47
N LEU A 48 -19.59 1.12 22.99
CA LEU A 48 -20.93 1.71 23.11
C LEU A 48 -21.92 1.19 22.07
N SER A 49 -21.44 0.72 20.92
CA SER A 49 -22.26 0.26 19.79
C SER A 49 -21.61 -0.93 19.10
N THR A 50 -21.24 -1.93 19.89
CA THR A 50 -20.41 -3.08 19.47
C THR A 50 -20.89 -3.76 18.19
N LYS A 51 -22.20 -4.05 18.07
CA LYS A 51 -22.75 -4.67 16.85
C LYS A 51 -22.57 -3.80 15.62
N LYS A 52 -22.81 -2.49 15.76
CA LYS A 52 -22.71 -1.52 14.66
C LYS A 52 -21.25 -1.34 14.24
N PHE A 53 -20.35 -1.14 15.20
CA PHE A 53 -18.91 -1.04 14.96
C PHE A 53 -18.39 -2.22 14.14
N TRP A 54 -18.60 -3.46 14.59
CA TRP A 54 -18.06 -4.63 13.89
C TRP A 54 -18.70 -4.88 12.52
N ARG A 55 -19.95 -4.46 12.29
CA ARG A 55 -20.57 -4.48 10.96
C ARG A 55 -19.95 -3.46 10.02
N GLU A 56 -19.66 -2.26 10.52
CA GLU A 56 -18.93 -1.26 9.73
C GLU A 56 -17.52 -1.77 9.39
N GLN A 57 -16.82 -2.39 10.35
CA GLN A 57 -15.49 -2.97 10.07
C GLN A 57 -15.54 -4.11 9.05
N GLU A 58 -16.59 -4.94 9.06
CA GLU A 58 -16.79 -5.97 8.04
C GLU A 58 -16.95 -5.36 6.64
N TYR A 59 -17.76 -4.31 6.53
CA TYR A 59 -17.93 -3.56 5.29
C TYR A 59 -16.63 -2.90 4.82
N ASP A 60 -15.89 -2.26 5.73
CA ASP A 60 -14.63 -1.59 5.42
C ASP A 60 -13.58 -2.62 4.97
N MET A 61 -13.47 -3.78 5.62
CA MET A 61 -12.60 -4.88 5.18
C MET A 61 -12.99 -5.40 3.79
N GLY A 62 -14.29 -5.52 3.50
CA GLY A 62 -14.78 -5.88 2.16
C GLY A 62 -14.36 -4.86 1.08
N THR A 63 -14.49 -3.57 1.40
CA THR A 63 -14.08 -2.46 0.52
C THR A 63 -12.59 -2.52 0.23
N LEU A 64 -11.78 -2.63 1.28
CA LEU A 64 -10.32 -2.68 1.19
C LEU A 64 -9.85 -3.93 0.43
N LYS A 65 -10.48 -5.09 0.67
CA LYS A 65 -10.17 -6.34 -0.05
C LYS A 65 -10.40 -6.16 -1.56
N LYS A 66 -11.58 -5.66 -1.95
CA LYS A 66 -11.95 -5.48 -3.37
C LYS A 66 -11.03 -4.48 -4.08
N ALA A 67 -10.74 -3.35 -3.43
CA ALA A 67 -9.81 -2.36 -3.95
C ALA A 67 -8.38 -2.93 -4.08
N GLY A 68 -7.93 -3.65 -3.05
CA GLY A 68 -6.64 -4.32 -3.01
C GLY A 68 -6.42 -5.34 -4.13
N GLU A 69 -7.39 -6.24 -4.32
CA GLU A 69 -7.35 -7.26 -5.37
C GLU A 69 -7.31 -6.63 -6.77
N LYS A 70 -8.11 -5.58 -7.00
CA LYS A 70 -8.10 -4.83 -8.27
C LYS A 70 -6.74 -4.16 -8.50
N ASN A 71 -6.21 -3.46 -7.50
CA ASN A 71 -4.92 -2.78 -7.60
C ASN A 71 -3.78 -3.76 -7.88
N LEU A 72 -3.76 -4.90 -7.17
CA LEU A 72 -2.75 -5.94 -7.36
C LEU A 72 -2.84 -6.53 -8.78
N SER A 73 -4.05 -6.79 -9.28
CA SER A 73 -4.25 -7.27 -10.65
C SER A 73 -3.72 -6.26 -11.68
N MET A 74 -4.04 -4.97 -11.53
CA MET A 74 -3.57 -3.92 -12.43
C MET A 74 -2.04 -3.78 -12.39
N SER A 75 -1.44 -3.78 -11.19
CA SER A 75 0.02 -3.71 -11.04
C SER A 75 0.73 -4.88 -11.72
N ARG A 76 0.17 -6.10 -11.62
CA ARG A 76 0.71 -7.28 -12.29
C ARG A 76 0.64 -7.17 -13.80
N THR A 77 -0.48 -6.70 -14.36
CA THR A 77 -0.60 -6.41 -15.79
C THR A 77 0.46 -5.40 -16.25
N VAL A 78 0.64 -4.30 -15.50
CA VAL A 78 1.67 -3.31 -15.82
C VAL A 78 3.09 -3.90 -15.78
N LEU A 79 3.38 -4.77 -14.81
CA LEU A 79 4.67 -5.45 -14.73
C LEU A 79 4.91 -6.37 -15.95
N ASP A 80 3.90 -7.15 -16.32
CA ASP A 80 3.97 -8.07 -17.45
C ASP A 80 4.13 -7.31 -18.78
N ASP A 81 3.36 -6.24 -18.97
CA ASP A 81 3.46 -5.35 -20.14
C ASP A 81 4.85 -4.72 -20.22
N SER A 82 5.35 -4.17 -19.10
CA SER A 82 6.69 -3.58 -19.04
C SER A 82 7.76 -4.61 -19.45
N ARG A 83 7.69 -5.83 -18.90
CA ARG A 83 8.61 -6.93 -19.22
C ARG A 83 8.51 -7.34 -20.69
N GLY A 84 7.31 -7.41 -21.24
CA GLY A 84 7.08 -7.71 -22.66
C GLY A 84 7.69 -6.65 -23.59
N GLN A 85 7.72 -5.38 -23.16
CA GLN A 85 8.25 -4.26 -23.94
C GLN A 85 9.77 -4.04 -23.81
N LYS A 86 10.50 -4.90 -23.07
CA LYS A 86 11.96 -4.72 -22.86
C LYS A 86 12.75 -4.54 -24.16
N GLY A 87 12.41 -5.33 -25.19
CA GLY A 87 13.04 -5.24 -26.51
C GLY A 87 12.77 -3.91 -27.21
N GLU A 88 11.54 -3.41 -27.14
CA GLU A 88 11.18 -2.11 -27.72
C GLU A 88 11.87 -0.96 -26.98
N TYR A 89 11.97 -1.03 -25.65
CA TYR A 89 12.73 -0.07 -24.86
C TYR A 89 14.19 0.00 -25.32
N PHE A 90 14.83 -1.16 -25.51
CA PHE A 90 16.18 -1.23 -26.03
C PHE A 90 16.30 -0.63 -27.45
N GLN A 91 15.35 -0.93 -28.34
CA GLN A 91 15.33 -0.35 -29.69
C GLN A 91 15.14 1.17 -29.68
N ARG A 92 14.28 1.70 -28.80
CA ARG A 92 14.10 3.14 -28.60
C ARG A 92 15.36 3.81 -28.07
N ALA A 93 16.04 3.19 -27.10
CA ALA A 93 17.32 3.70 -26.60
C ALA A 93 18.41 3.71 -27.68
N GLN A 94 18.47 2.66 -28.51
CA GLN A 94 19.37 2.63 -29.66
C GLN A 94 19.05 3.72 -30.68
N LYS A 95 17.76 3.94 -30.98
CA LYS A 95 17.32 4.98 -31.90
C LYS A 95 17.68 6.37 -31.35
N ALA A 96 17.39 6.63 -30.08
CA ALA A 96 17.74 7.89 -29.43
C ALA A 96 19.25 8.16 -29.48
N ALA A 97 20.08 7.14 -29.22
CA ALA A 97 21.53 7.29 -29.33
C ALA A 97 21.98 7.64 -30.77
N ARG A 98 21.36 7.05 -31.80
CA ARG A 98 21.62 7.40 -33.22
C ARG A 98 21.18 8.83 -33.53
N ASP A 99 19.99 9.22 -33.09
CA ASP A 99 19.44 10.57 -33.31
C ASP A 99 20.31 11.65 -32.63
N LEU A 100 20.99 11.30 -31.53
CA LEU A 100 21.98 12.13 -30.83
C LEU A 100 23.38 12.10 -31.46
N GLY A 101 23.59 11.33 -32.54
CA GLY A 101 24.89 11.19 -33.20
C GLY A 101 25.94 10.41 -32.39
N LEU A 102 25.52 9.69 -31.34
CA LEU A 102 26.43 8.89 -30.51
C LEU A 102 26.88 7.64 -31.27
N SER A 103 28.15 7.28 -31.11
CA SER A 103 28.72 6.07 -31.71
C SER A 103 29.64 5.33 -30.74
N GLY A 104 30.00 4.09 -31.07
CA GLY A 104 30.99 3.30 -30.33
C GLY A 104 30.69 3.19 -28.83
N ALA A 105 31.65 3.63 -28.00
CA ALA A 105 31.53 3.56 -26.55
C ALA A 105 30.43 4.47 -25.99
N ALA A 106 30.23 5.66 -26.56
CA ALA A 106 29.23 6.62 -26.11
C ALA A 106 27.81 6.11 -26.36
N GLN A 107 27.56 5.50 -27.52
CA GLN A 107 26.29 4.86 -27.82
C GLN A 107 25.98 3.72 -26.84
N ARG A 108 26.97 2.85 -26.57
CA ARG A 108 26.80 1.75 -25.61
C ARG A 108 26.48 2.26 -24.20
N ALA A 109 27.16 3.31 -23.76
CA ALA A 109 26.91 3.92 -22.46
C ALA A 109 25.48 4.48 -22.36
N HIS A 110 25.04 5.23 -23.38
CA HIS A 110 23.68 5.79 -23.42
C HIS A 110 22.59 4.70 -23.40
N VAL A 111 22.76 3.65 -24.20
CA VAL A 111 21.81 2.52 -24.23
C VAL A 111 21.80 1.81 -22.88
N LYS A 112 22.98 1.59 -22.27
CA LYS A 112 23.09 0.97 -20.96
C LYS A 112 22.36 1.78 -19.89
N GLU A 113 22.57 3.09 -19.81
CA GLU A 113 21.92 3.96 -18.83
C GLU A 113 20.39 3.89 -18.94
N ASN A 114 19.86 3.89 -20.16
CA ASN A 114 18.42 3.75 -20.39
C ASN A 114 17.89 2.37 -19.95
N MET A 115 18.64 1.30 -20.21
CA MET A 115 18.26 -0.04 -19.77
C MET A 115 18.36 -0.20 -18.25
N ASP A 116 19.36 0.43 -17.61
CA ASP A 116 19.49 0.45 -16.15
C ASP A 116 18.28 1.15 -15.51
N ARG A 117 17.81 2.27 -16.08
CA ARG A 117 16.58 2.95 -15.65
C ARG A 117 15.34 2.08 -15.83
N TYR A 118 15.20 1.42 -16.98
CA TYR A 118 14.10 0.47 -17.21
C TYR A 118 14.10 -0.65 -16.15
N ASP A 119 15.26 -1.25 -15.89
CA ASP A 119 15.36 -2.33 -14.90
C ASP A 119 15.08 -1.81 -13.47
N ALA A 120 15.36 -0.53 -13.17
CA ALA A 120 14.98 0.11 -11.90
C ALA A 120 13.47 0.35 -11.79
N GLU A 121 12.80 0.79 -12.86
CA GLU A 121 11.34 0.95 -12.90
C GLU A 121 10.62 -0.39 -12.69
N VAL A 122 11.09 -1.46 -13.35
CA VAL A 122 10.56 -2.81 -13.14
C VAL A 122 10.69 -3.24 -11.68
N LYS A 123 11.84 -3.00 -11.05
CA LYS A 123 12.04 -3.31 -9.62
C LYS A 123 11.13 -2.50 -8.70
N ASP A 124 10.85 -1.23 -9.03
CA ASP A 124 9.90 -0.42 -8.25
C ASP A 124 8.48 -1.01 -8.32
N ILE A 125 8.04 -1.44 -9.52
CA ILE A 125 6.74 -2.10 -9.70
C ILE A 125 6.66 -3.40 -8.89
N GLU A 126 7.70 -4.23 -8.93
CA GLU A 126 7.80 -5.45 -8.12
C GLU A 126 7.71 -5.16 -6.62
N MET A 127 8.39 -4.11 -6.15
CA MET A 127 8.34 -3.70 -4.75
C MET A 127 6.93 -3.23 -4.34
N ARG A 128 6.26 -2.45 -5.19
CA ARG A 128 4.87 -2.03 -4.98
C ARG A 128 3.91 -3.22 -4.89
N ILE A 129 4.07 -4.20 -5.77
CA ILE A 129 3.28 -5.45 -5.75
C ILE A 129 3.46 -6.15 -4.39
N LYS A 130 4.70 -6.28 -3.91
CA LYS A 130 4.98 -6.89 -2.60
C LYS A 130 4.30 -6.14 -1.45
N TYR A 131 4.33 -4.80 -1.47
CA TYR A 131 3.62 -4.00 -0.47
C TYR A 131 2.10 -4.18 -0.53
N GLN A 132 1.53 -4.25 -1.74
CA GLN A 132 0.10 -4.51 -1.94
C GLN A 132 -0.30 -5.92 -1.46
N GLU A 133 0.53 -6.93 -1.68
CA GLU A 133 0.32 -8.30 -1.17
C GLU A 133 0.34 -8.35 0.35
N ASN A 134 1.29 -7.65 0.99
CA ASN A 134 1.33 -7.55 2.45
C ASN A 134 0.08 -6.85 3.01
N ALA A 135 -0.35 -5.74 2.39
CA ALA A 135 -1.56 -5.04 2.79
C ALA A 135 -2.81 -5.92 2.64
N LEU A 136 -2.92 -6.68 1.55
CA LEU A 136 -4.03 -7.59 1.34
C LEU A 136 -4.01 -8.78 2.31
N SER A 137 -2.83 -9.25 2.69
CA SER A 137 -2.66 -10.25 3.75
C SER A 137 -3.19 -9.74 5.09
N TRP A 138 -2.87 -8.49 5.45
CA TRP A 138 -3.42 -7.84 6.63
C TRP A 138 -4.96 -7.73 6.58
N VAL A 139 -5.54 -7.32 5.44
CA VAL A 139 -7.01 -7.30 5.29
C VAL A 139 -7.64 -8.67 5.49
N ARG A 140 -7.03 -9.74 4.96
CA ARG A 140 -7.54 -11.12 5.16
C ARG A 140 -7.47 -11.55 6.63
N LYS A 141 -6.38 -11.21 7.32
CA LYS A 141 -6.22 -11.43 8.76
C LYS A 141 -7.33 -10.69 9.52
N CYS A 142 -7.53 -9.40 9.27
CA CYS A 142 -8.51 -8.60 10.00
C CYS A 142 -9.96 -8.92 9.65
N THR A 143 -10.25 -9.30 8.40
CA THR A 143 -11.56 -9.86 8.02
C THR A 143 -11.89 -11.08 8.89
N THR A 144 -10.92 -11.98 9.10
CA THR A 144 -11.09 -13.17 9.94
C THR A 144 -11.35 -12.80 11.41
N ALA A 145 -10.63 -11.82 11.95
CA ALA A 145 -10.83 -11.31 13.30
C ALA A 145 -12.21 -10.66 13.46
N VAL A 146 -12.61 -9.79 12.53
CA VAL A 146 -13.94 -9.15 12.50
C VAL A 146 -15.05 -10.20 12.47
N HIS A 147 -14.94 -11.21 11.61
CA HIS A 147 -15.92 -12.30 11.56
C HIS A 147 -15.99 -13.08 12.88
N ALA A 148 -14.88 -13.22 13.61
CA ALA A 148 -14.89 -13.84 14.93
C ALA A 148 -15.65 -12.98 15.96
N GLU A 149 -15.45 -11.66 15.95
CA GLU A 149 -16.19 -10.73 16.80
C GLU A 149 -17.69 -10.71 16.49
N LEU A 150 -18.07 -10.69 15.20
CA LEU A 150 -19.47 -10.80 14.80
C LEU A 150 -20.12 -12.09 15.32
N ARG A 151 -19.42 -13.23 15.24
CA ARG A 151 -19.93 -14.51 15.77
C ARG A 151 -20.15 -14.47 17.28
N LYS A 152 -19.28 -13.80 18.05
CA LYS A 152 -19.49 -13.61 19.51
C LYS A 152 -20.77 -12.82 19.80
N LEU A 153 -21.21 -11.98 18.87
CA LEU A 153 -22.44 -11.19 18.94
C LEU A 153 -23.65 -11.90 18.32
N SER A 154 -23.51 -13.18 17.97
CA SER A 154 -24.51 -13.98 17.26
C SER A 154 -24.92 -13.40 15.89
N LEU A 155 -23.97 -12.73 15.22
CA LEU A 155 -24.14 -12.17 13.90
C LEU A 155 -23.37 -13.01 12.87
N SER A 156 -24.06 -13.43 11.81
CA SER A 156 -23.42 -14.11 10.68
C SER A 156 -22.73 -13.11 9.76
N PRO A 157 -21.55 -13.43 9.20
CA PRO A 157 -20.94 -12.59 8.18
C PRO A 157 -21.86 -12.39 6.98
N VAL A 158 -21.77 -11.23 6.35
CA VAL A 158 -22.55 -10.90 5.14
C VAL A 158 -21.64 -10.75 3.94
N GLU A 159 -22.15 -11.07 2.75
CA GLU A 159 -21.44 -10.80 1.51
C GLU A 159 -21.27 -9.30 1.33
N TYR A 160 -20.08 -8.88 0.87
CA TYR A 160 -19.77 -7.49 0.66
C TYR A 160 -20.57 -6.91 -0.52
N ASP A 161 -21.36 -5.88 -0.23
CA ASP A 161 -22.12 -5.12 -1.21
C ASP A 161 -21.74 -3.63 -1.10
N PRO A 162 -21.07 -3.03 -2.10
CA PRO A 162 -20.58 -1.65 -2.04
C PRO A 162 -21.70 -0.60 -1.96
N GLU A 163 -22.95 -0.96 -2.26
CA GLU A 163 -24.09 -0.04 -2.18
C GLU A 163 -24.79 -0.08 -0.82
N LYS A 164 -24.48 -1.08 0.01
CA LYS A 164 -25.16 -1.32 1.29
C LYS A 164 -24.20 -1.20 2.46
N ARG A 165 -23.73 0.03 2.71
CA ARG A 165 -23.05 0.33 3.97
C ARG A 165 -24.03 0.17 5.14
N PRO A 166 -23.67 -0.57 6.21
CA PRO A 166 -24.46 -0.62 7.43
C PRO A 166 -24.72 0.80 7.95
N ARG A 167 -25.98 1.11 8.31
CA ARG A 167 -26.39 2.41 8.85
C ARG A 167 -26.52 2.40 10.36
#